data_AF-A0A142YIC9-F1
#
_entry.id   AF-A0A142YIC9-F1
#
_cell.length_a   1.000
_cell.length_b   1.000
_cell.length_c   1.000
_cell.angle_alpha   90.00
_cell.angle_beta   90.00
_cell.angle_gamma   90.00
#
_symmetry.space_group_name_H-M   'P 1'
#
loop_
_entity.id
_entity.type
_entity.pdbx_description
1 polymer ?
#
loop_
_entity_poly.entity_id
_entity_poly.type
_entity_poly.pdbx_seq_one_letter_code
_entity_poly.pdbx_strand_id
1 'polypeptide(L)'
;MPSQLEELVDCWMAWGGIDPETRPDPEVLAAGFGDGAVRPGASPGAIAGWENRHGFRLPPGLRAWLLLSDGLHRDAPLIHPISAIGPMILFGRMDDLLIQPESWFELGNPNIETVCIDLAYRWPGGGCPIFVSGDEEADAKPRIIARSFEEWFLRLLGEGGREYWTGPDFQSLGTPWEAHRRYTPPPDLPERIRPFAAEVRPLVGSGVDEREIAVRTGLTHDEVEAIIRHLQHVPPKLASP
;
A
#
# COMPACT_ATOMS: atom_id res chain seq x y z
N MET A 1 -33.38 12.39 4.74
CA MET A 1 -32.26 12.85 5.59
C MET A 1 -31.01 12.20 5.01
N PRO A 2 -29.87 12.91 4.94
CA PRO A 2 -28.64 12.30 4.44
C PRO A 2 -28.29 11.07 5.29
N SER A 3 -27.74 10.04 4.64
CA SER A 3 -27.23 8.88 5.37
C SER A 3 -26.03 9.29 6.24
N GLN A 4 -25.75 8.51 7.30
CA GLN A 4 -24.58 8.75 8.14
C GLN A 4 -23.28 8.77 7.32
N LEU A 5 -23.18 7.92 6.29
CA LEU A 5 -22.03 7.91 5.39
C LEU A 5 -21.87 9.24 4.63
N GLU A 6 -22.95 9.80 4.08
CA GLU A 6 -22.91 11.09 3.39
C GLU A 6 -22.37 12.21 4.28
N GLU A 7 -22.86 12.29 5.53
CA GLU A 7 -22.40 13.30 6.49
C GLU A 7 -20.91 13.16 6.81
N LEU A 8 -20.42 11.92 6.97
CA LEU A 8 -19.00 11.66 7.22
C LEU A 8 -18.12 11.95 6.00
N VAL A 9 -18.61 11.66 4.78
CA VAL A 9 -17.91 12.03 3.53
C VAL A 9 -17.79 13.55 3.43
N ASP A 10 -18.87 14.29 3.70
CA ASP A 10 -18.86 15.76 3.67
C ASP A 10 -17.90 16.33 4.72
N CYS A 11 -17.88 15.77 5.92
CA CYS A 11 -16.91 16.15 6.96
C CYS A 11 -15.47 15.85 6.55
N TRP A 12 -15.22 14.66 6.00
CA TRP A 12 -13.91 14.23 5.54
C TRP A 12 -13.36 15.15 4.45
N MET A 13 -14.18 15.46 3.43
CA MET A 13 -13.81 16.37 2.35
C MET A 13 -13.48 17.77 2.89
N ALA A 14 -14.29 18.28 3.82
CA ALA A 14 -14.06 19.59 4.44
C ALA A 14 -12.75 19.61 5.24
N TRP A 15 -12.44 18.55 6.00
CA TRP A 15 -11.19 18.46 6.78
C TRP A 15 -9.96 18.33 5.87
N GLY A 16 -10.09 17.63 4.75
CA GLY A 16 -9.02 17.41 3.78
C GLY A 16 -8.78 18.58 2.83
N GLY A 17 -9.68 19.57 2.78
CA GLY A 17 -9.63 20.65 1.78
C GLY A 17 -9.84 20.14 0.35
N ILE A 18 -10.66 19.08 0.21
CA ILE A 18 -10.96 18.45 -1.07
C ILE A 18 -11.98 19.32 -1.81
N ASP A 19 -11.80 19.45 -3.12
CA ASP A 19 -12.70 20.22 -3.99
C ASP A 19 -14.14 19.69 -3.89
N PRO A 20 -15.11 20.50 -3.44
CA PRO A 20 -16.52 20.10 -3.36
C PRO A 20 -17.11 19.65 -4.71
N GLU A 21 -16.55 20.07 -5.85
CA GLU A 21 -17.01 19.62 -7.17
C GLU A 21 -16.73 18.13 -7.42
N THR A 22 -15.81 17.53 -6.66
CA THR A 22 -15.48 16.09 -6.74
C THR A 22 -16.36 15.22 -5.82
N ARG A 23 -17.34 15.83 -5.15
CA ARG A 23 -18.20 15.14 -4.18
C ARG A 23 -18.96 13.97 -4.83
N PRO A 24 -18.92 12.76 -4.25
CA PRO A 24 -19.71 11.65 -4.74
C PRO A 24 -21.22 11.93 -4.73
N ASP A 25 -21.93 11.35 -5.70
CA ASP A 25 -23.38 11.45 -5.80
C ASP A 25 -24.06 10.75 -4.59
N PRO A 26 -24.92 11.46 -3.81
CA PRO A 26 -25.69 10.85 -2.72
C PRO A 26 -26.46 9.59 -3.12
N GLU A 27 -27.03 9.56 -4.32
CA GLU A 27 -27.82 8.39 -4.77
C GLU A 27 -26.91 7.17 -4.97
N VAL A 28 -25.68 7.37 -5.44
CA VAL A 28 -24.68 6.30 -5.57
C VAL A 28 -24.21 5.82 -4.20
N LEU A 29 -24.00 6.73 -3.25
CA LEU A 29 -23.64 6.38 -1.87
C LEU A 29 -24.74 5.55 -1.21
N ALA A 30 -25.99 6.02 -1.29
CA ALA A 30 -27.13 5.33 -0.70
C ALA A 30 -27.41 3.95 -1.33
N ALA A 31 -27.18 3.81 -2.64
CA ALA A 31 -27.35 2.53 -3.33
C ALA A 31 -26.19 1.55 -3.09
N GLY A 32 -24.97 2.06 -2.89
CA GLY A 32 -23.76 1.26 -2.74
C GLY A 32 -23.54 0.73 -1.33
N PHE A 33 -23.99 1.46 -0.31
CA PHE A 33 -23.64 1.23 1.09
C PHE A 33 -24.88 1.08 1.98
N GLY A 34 -24.86 0.09 2.87
CA GLY A 34 -25.92 -0.11 3.85
C GLY A 34 -25.69 0.65 5.16
N ASP A 35 -26.66 0.60 6.07
CA ASP A 35 -26.66 1.31 7.36
C ASP A 35 -25.47 0.97 8.29
N GLY A 36 -24.79 -0.17 8.04
CA GLY A 36 -23.61 -0.62 8.79
C GLY A 36 -22.27 -0.32 8.12
N ALA A 37 -22.24 0.50 7.07
CA ALA A 37 -21.01 0.74 6.30
C ALA A 37 -19.91 1.44 7.12
N VAL A 38 -20.31 2.29 8.08
CA VAL A 38 -19.41 3.08 8.91
C VAL A 38 -19.46 2.63 10.37
N ARG A 39 -18.38 2.87 11.09
CA ARG A 39 -18.24 2.55 12.52
C ARG A 39 -17.86 3.81 13.29
N PRO A 40 -17.98 3.83 14.63
CA PRO A 40 -17.40 4.93 15.41
C PRO A 40 -15.92 5.14 15.05
N GLY A 41 -15.51 6.39 14.90
CA GLY A 41 -14.13 6.76 14.57
C GLY A 41 -13.11 6.23 15.58
N ALA A 42 -11.90 5.96 15.08
CA ALA A 42 -10.77 5.55 15.88
C ALA A 42 -10.33 6.68 16.81
N SER A 43 -9.88 6.31 18.02
CA SER A 43 -9.30 7.30 18.92
C SER A 43 -7.98 7.87 18.35
N PRO A 44 -7.66 9.15 18.58
CA PRO A 44 -6.36 9.71 18.16
C PRO A 44 -5.16 8.93 18.71
N GLY A 45 -5.30 8.35 19.91
CA GLY A 45 -4.27 7.52 20.54
C GLY A 45 -4.05 6.18 19.84
N ALA A 46 -5.11 5.55 19.31
CA ALA A 46 -4.97 4.32 18.53
C ALA A 46 -4.20 4.56 17.23
N ILE A 47 -4.52 5.65 16.51
CA ILE A 47 -3.81 6.04 15.30
C ILE A 47 -2.34 6.36 15.62
N ALA A 48 -2.07 7.17 16.64
CA ALA A 48 -0.70 7.49 17.03
C ALA A 48 0.09 6.24 17.47
N GLY A 49 -0.57 5.30 18.16
CA GLY A 49 0.02 4.03 18.54
C GLY A 49 0.38 3.16 17.34
N TRP A 50 -0.47 3.14 16.31
CA TRP A 50 -0.18 2.48 15.03
C TRP A 50 1.03 3.11 14.34
N GLU A 51 1.04 4.43 14.18
CA GLU A 51 2.13 5.16 13.52
C GLU A 51 3.47 4.96 14.24
N ASN A 52 3.47 4.98 15.58
CA ASN A 52 4.67 4.75 16.38
C ASN A 52 5.17 3.30 16.27
N ARG A 53 4.26 2.32 16.22
CA ARG A 53 4.61 0.90 16.10
C ARG A 53 5.28 0.59 14.77
N HIS A 54 4.76 1.18 13.68
CA HIS A 54 5.21 0.87 12.33
C HIS A 54 6.26 1.86 11.80
N GLY A 55 6.47 2.99 12.46
CA GLY A 55 7.45 3.99 12.02
C GLY A 55 6.99 4.83 10.82
N PHE A 56 5.73 4.70 10.39
CA PHE A 56 5.15 5.44 9.27
C PHE A 56 4.03 6.36 9.73
N ARG A 57 3.88 7.49 9.03
CA ARG A 57 2.76 8.41 9.23
C ARG A 57 1.67 8.10 8.23
N LEU A 58 0.42 8.07 8.67
CA LEU A 58 -0.71 7.91 7.74
C LEU A 58 -0.88 9.18 6.91
N PRO A 59 -1.27 9.08 5.62
CA PRO A 59 -1.64 10.23 4.83
C PRO A 59 -2.79 11.00 5.49
N PRO A 60 -2.81 12.36 5.36
CA PRO A 60 -3.83 13.17 6.01
C PRO A 60 -5.27 12.73 5.76
N GLY A 61 -5.64 12.39 4.51
CA GLY A 61 -6.99 11.93 4.20
C GLY A 61 -7.35 10.60 4.86
N LEU A 62 -6.44 9.62 4.88
CA LEU A 62 -6.69 8.33 5.56
C LEU A 62 -6.82 8.54 7.08
N ARG A 63 -5.94 9.36 7.65
CA ARG A 63 -6.03 9.72 9.08
C ARG A 63 -7.35 10.41 9.41
N ALA A 64 -7.77 11.38 8.60
CA ALA A 64 -9.03 12.10 8.78
C ALA A 64 -10.23 11.15 8.67
N TRP A 65 -10.22 10.24 7.69
CA TRP A 65 -11.26 9.24 7.55
C TRP A 65 -11.35 8.35 8.79
N LEU A 66 -10.22 7.80 9.27
CA LEU A 66 -10.21 6.92 10.44
C LEU A 66 -10.68 7.60 11.73
N LEU A 67 -10.47 8.92 11.87
CA LEU A 67 -11.02 9.69 12.99
C LEU A 67 -12.54 9.85 12.92
N LEU A 68 -13.12 9.78 11.72
CA LEU A 68 -14.56 9.87 11.47
C LEU A 68 -15.24 8.49 11.51
N SER A 69 -14.62 7.48 10.88
CA SER A 69 -15.06 6.09 10.85
C SER A 69 -13.88 5.12 10.89
N ASP A 70 -13.85 4.23 11.88
CA ASP A 70 -12.82 3.19 11.99
C ASP A 70 -13.06 2.06 10.99
N GLY A 71 -12.72 2.33 9.73
CA GLY A 71 -12.94 1.48 8.56
C GLY A 71 -14.12 1.94 7.69
N LEU A 72 -14.35 1.20 6.60
CA LEU A 72 -15.49 1.32 5.69
C LEU A 72 -15.85 -0.08 5.20
N HIS A 73 -17.12 -0.46 5.28
CA HIS A 73 -17.58 -1.82 5.01
C HIS A 73 -18.70 -1.85 3.97
N ARG A 74 -18.69 -2.91 3.15
CA ARG A 74 -19.86 -3.39 2.40
C ARG A 74 -20.09 -4.84 2.80
N ASP A 75 -19.91 -5.79 1.87
CA ASP A 75 -19.86 -7.22 2.18
C ASP A 75 -18.53 -7.62 2.85
N ALA A 76 -17.48 -6.84 2.58
CA ALA A 76 -16.14 -6.98 3.11
C ALA A 76 -15.56 -5.59 3.47
N PRO A 77 -14.47 -5.50 4.26
CA PRO A 77 -13.85 -4.22 4.58
C PRO A 77 -13.19 -3.61 3.34
N LEU A 78 -13.77 -2.52 2.83
CA LEU A 78 -13.13 -1.69 1.81
C LEU A 78 -11.95 -0.90 2.40
N ILE A 79 -12.11 -0.48 3.67
CA ILE A 79 -11.04 0.05 4.53
C ILE A 79 -11.15 -0.69 5.86
N HIS A 80 -10.06 -1.34 6.28
CA HIS A 80 -9.92 -1.99 7.57
C HIS A 80 -9.97 -0.98 8.71
N PRO A 81 -10.43 -1.39 9.91
CA PRO A 81 -10.19 -0.61 11.11
C PRO A 81 -8.68 -0.48 11.36
N ILE A 82 -8.26 0.57 12.07
CA ILE A 82 -6.84 0.88 12.33
C ILE A 82 -6.07 -0.30 12.94
N SER A 83 -6.74 -1.14 13.73
CA SER A 83 -6.13 -2.33 14.34
C SER A 83 -5.82 -3.45 13.35
N ALA A 84 -6.44 -3.44 12.17
CA ALA A 84 -6.29 -4.45 11.13
C ALA A 84 -5.51 -3.96 9.91
N ILE A 85 -5.23 -2.65 9.79
CA ILE A 85 -4.23 -2.15 8.83
C ILE A 85 -2.86 -2.67 9.28
N GLY A 86 -2.27 -3.58 8.53
CA GLY A 86 -1.01 -4.24 8.87
C GLY A 86 -0.09 -4.37 7.66
N PRO A 87 1.14 -4.87 7.86
CA PRO A 87 2.03 -5.20 6.75
C PRO A 87 1.27 -6.06 5.73
N MET A 88 1.33 -5.67 4.47
CA MET A 88 0.64 -6.37 3.39
C MET A 88 1.20 -7.80 3.26
N ILE A 89 0.38 -8.71 2.74
CA ILE A 89 0.83 -10.01 2.20
C ILE A 89 0.73 -9.96 0.68
N LEU A 90 1.76 -10.43 -0.02
CA LEU A 90 1.77 -10.54 -1.47
C LEU A 90 0.99 -11.76 -1.94
N PHE A 91 -0.01 -11.53 -2.81
CA PHE A 91 -0.81 -12.58 -3.42
C PHE A 91 -0.45 -12.81 -4.90
N GLY A 92 -0.12 -11.75 -5.65
CA GLY A 92 0.39 -11.86 -7.02
C GLY A 92 1.92 -11.79 -7.12
N ARG A 93 2.51 -12.54 -8.05
CA ARG A 93 3.97 -12.51 -8.31
C ARG A 93 4.42 -11.14 -8.84
N MET A 94 5.57 -10.69 -8.34
CA MET A 94 6.36 -9.62 -8.94
C MET A 94 7.77 -10.16 -9.21
N ASP A 95 8.13 -10.28 -10.48
CA ASP A 95 9.33 -11.02 -10.92
C ASP A 95 10.64 -10.51 -10.28
N ASP A 96 10.72 -9.21 -10.00
CA ASP A 96 11.91 -8.53 -9.47
C ASP A 96 11.85 -8.23 -7.97
N LEU A 97 10.77 -8.63 -7.27
CA LEU A 97 10.60 -8.36 -5.85
C LEU A 97 11.03 -9.57 -5.03
N LEU A 98 12.11 -9.42 -4.27
CA LEU A 98 12.66 -10.48 -3.42
C LEU A 98 12.14 -10.37 -2.00
N ILE A 99 12.21 -9.16 -1.45
CA ILE A 99 11.74 -8.86 -0.10
C ILE A 99 10.79 -7.68 -0.17
N GLN A 100 9.57 -7.89 0.32
CA GLN A 100 8.54 -6.87 0.35
C GLN A 100 8.99 -5.61 1.12
N PRO A 101 8.70 -4.40 0.60
CA PRO A 101 8.96 -3.18 1.33
C PRO A 101 8.15 -3.10 2.63
N GLU A 102 8.80 -2.70 3.72
CA GLU A 102 8.16 -2.53 5.04
C GLU A 102 7.11 -1.41 5.06
N SER A 103 7.16 -0.52 4.06
CA SER A 103 6.21 0.58 3.89
C SER A 103 4.89 0.18 3.24
N TRP A 104 4.72 -1.09 2.86
CA TRP A 104 3.52 -1.58 2.20
C TRP A 104 2.53 -2.13 3.22
N PHE A 105 1.38 -1.47 3.29
CA PHE A 105 0.31 -1.82 4.23
C PHE A 105 -0.96 -2.19 3.50
N GLU A 106 -1.65 -3.21 4.00
CA GLU A 106 -2.99 -3.58 3.55
C GLU A 106 -4.01 -2.57 4.11
N LEU A 107 -4.77 -1.93 3.23
CA LEU A 107 -5.85 -1.01 3.59
C LEU A 107 -7.20 -1.70 3.69
N GLY A 108 -7.47 -2.70 2.86
CA GLY A 108 -8.77 -3.36 2.79
C GLY A 108 -8.77 -4.52 1.81
N ASN A 109 -9.76 -5.39 1.95
CA ASN A 109 -9.95 -6.54 1.08
C ASN A 109 -11.41 -6.56 0.58
N PRO A 110 -11.73 -5.76 -0.44
CA PRO A 110 -13.10 -5.53 -0.90
C PRO A 110 -13.77 -6.75 -1.54
N ASN A 111 -13.00 -7.65 -2.19
CA ASN A 111 -13.46 -8.95 -2.70
C ASN A 111 -12.26 -9.79 -3.19
N ILE A 112 -11.76 -9.49 -4.39
CA ILE A 112 -10.79 -10.36 -5.11
C ILE A 112 -9.36 -9.94 -4.78
N GLU A 113 -9.07 -8.65 -4.89
CA GLU A 113 -7.73 -8.13 -4.71
C GLU A 113 -7.62 -7.28 -3.45
N THR A 114 -6.51 -7.43 -2.74
CA THR A 114 -6.24 -6.64 -1.54
C THR A 114 -5.76 -5.25 -1.94
N VAL A 115 -6.42 -4.21 -1.45
CA VAL A 115 -6.01 -2.82 -1.66
C VAL A 115 -4.94 -2.46 -0.64
N CYS A 116 -3.84 -1.90 -1.12
CA CYS A 116 -2.64 -1.61 -0.36
C CYS A 116 -2.19 -0.16 -0.57
N ILE A 117 -1.38 0.34 0.36
CA ILE A 117 -0.74 1.65 0.29
C ILE A 117 0.77 1.53 0.49
N ASP A 118 1.52 2.34 -0.25
CA ASP A 118 2.95 2.51 -0.01
C ASP A 118 3.25 3.84 0.70
N LEU A 119 3.76 3.74 1.93
CA LEU A 119 4.07 4.90 2.77
C LEU A 119 5.51 5.41 2.63
N ALA A 120 6.36 4.78 1.82
CA ALA A 120 7.78 5.17 1.70
C ALA A 120 8.00 6.41 0.83
N TYR A 121 7.08 6.68 -0.12
CA TYR A 121 7.24 7.78 -1.06
C TYR A 121 5.92 8.49 -1.35
N ARG A 122 6.05 9.67 -1.96
CA ARG A 122 4.91 10.43 -2.50
C ARG A 122 4.96 10.41 -4.01
N TRP A 123 3.85 10.06 -4.63
CA TRP A 123 3.68 10.13 -6.08
C TRP A 123 3.81 11.58 -6.56
N PRO A 124 4.50 11.84 -7.69
CA PRO A 124 4.59 13.19 -8.25
C PRO A 124 3.21 13.80 -8.54
N GLY A 125 2.88 14.91 -7.88
CA GLY A 125 1.57 15.54 -7.97
C GLY A 125 0.45 14.79 -7.23
N GLY A 126 0.80 13.89 -6.29
CA GLY A 126 -0.16 13.10 -5.50
C GLY A 126 0.27 12.90 -4.04
N GLY A 127 -0.12 11.75 -3.50
CA GLY A 127 0.12 11.32 -2.12
C GLY A 127 0.88 10.01 -2.07
N CYS A 128 0.68 9.25 -1.00
CA CYS A 128 1.09 7.86 -0.95
C CYS A 128 0.21 7.04 -1.92
N PRO A 129 0.79 6.34 -2.89
CA PRO A 129 0.01 5.66 -3.93
C PRO A 129 -0.72 4.45 -3.38
N ILE A 130 -1.88 4.20 -3.97
CA ILE A 130 -2.74 3.05 -3.68
C ILE A 130 -2.56 2.04 -4.81
N PHE A 131 -2.37 0.79 -4.46
CA PHE A 131 -2.17 -0.30 -5.41
C PHE A 131 -2.95 -1.54 -4.97
N VAL A 132 -3.11 -2.50 -5.86
CA VAL A 132 -3.69 -3.80 -5.53
C VAL A 132 -2.63 -4.89 -5.54
N SER A 133 -2.81 -5.89 -4.69
CA SER A 133 -1.88 -7.01 -4.48
C SER A 133 -1.77 -7.98 -5.66
N GLY A 134 -2.64 -7.86 -6.67
CA GLY A 134 -2.85 -8.91 -7.66
C GLY A 134 -3.55 -10.14 -7.07
N ASP A 135 -3.87 -11.07 -7.97
CA ASP A 135 -4.43 -12.39 -7.70
C ASP A 135 -3.96 -13.34 -8.82
N GLU A 136 -3.19 -14.39 -8.47
CA GLU A 136 -2.73 -15.39 -9.43
C GLU A 136 -3.88 -16.19 -10.04
N GLU A 137 -4.93 -16.50 -9.27
CA GLU A 137 -6.05 -17.30 -9.74
C GLU A 137 -6.89 -16.54 -10.79
N ALA A 138 -6.95 -15.22 -10.67
CA ALA A 138 -7.63 -14.33 -11.59
C ALA A 138 -6.74 -13.78 -12.72
N ASP A 139 -5.49 -14.21 -12.83
CA ASP A 139 -4.46 -13.65 -13.74
C ASP A 139 -4.32 -12.11 -13.61
N ALA A 140 -4.52 -11.59 -12.39
CA ALA A 140 -4.45 -10.18 -12.08
C ALA A 140 -3.07 -9.84 -11.50
N LYS A 141 -2.31 -9.01 -12.21
CA LYS A 141 -1.00 -8.55 -11.73
C LYS A 141 -1.13 -7.40 -10.72
N PRO A 142 -0.21 -7.31 -9.74
CA PRO A 142 -0.11 -6.15 -8.85
C PRO A 142 0.08 -4.86 -9.64
N ARG A 143 -0.71 -3.84 -9.33
CA ARG A 143 -0.74 -2.60 -10.12
C ARG A 143 -1.21 -1.41 -9.31
N ILE A 144 -0.70 -0.23 -9.61
CA ILE A 144 -1.08 1.03 -8.96
C ILE A 144 -2.43 1.50 -9.52
N ILE A 145 -3.37 1.76 -8.62
CA ILE A 145 -4.77 2.11 -8.93
C ILE A 145 -5.15 3.55 -8.62
N ALA A 146 -4.33 4.26 -7.85
CA ALA A 146 -4.46 5.70 -7.64
C ALA A 146 -3.15 6.31 -7.14
N ARG A 147 -2.98 7.61 -7.36
CA ARG A 147 -1.80 8.37 -6.92
C ARG A 147 -1.85 8.81 -5.44
N SER A 148 -3.01 8.69 -4.79
CA SER A 148 -3.24 9.11 -3.40
C SER A 148 -4.44 8.38 -2.81
N PHE A 149 -4.56 8.41 -1.47
CA PHE A 149 -5.74 7.91 -0.77
C PHE A 149 -7.00 8.66 -1.21
N GLU A 150 -6.94 9.98 -1.32
CA GLU A 150 -8.07 10.83 -1.69
C GLU A 150 -8.58 10.50 -3.11
N GLU A 151 -7.66 10.36 -4.07
CA GLU A 151 -7.99 9.97 -5.46
C GLU A 151 -8.67 8.60 -5.52
N TRP A 152 -8.13 7.62 -4.80
CA TRP A 152 -8.73 6.28 -4.72
C TRP A 152 -10.09 6.33 -4.04
N PHE A 153 -10.18 7.00 -2.89
CA PHE A 153 -11.35 6.96 -2.04
C PHE A 153 -12.54 7.68 -2.68
N LEU A 154 -12.33 8.84 -3.30
CA LEU A 154 -13.39 9.52 -4.06
C LEU A 154 -13.92 8.66 -5.20
N ARG A 155 -13.03 8.01 -5.96
CA ARG A 155 -13.44 7.14 -7.07
C ARG A 155 -14.16 5.89 -6.56
N LEU A 156 -13.69 5.28 -5.48
CA LEU A 156 -14.35 4.15 -4.84
C LEU A 156 -15.77 4.51 -4.39
N LEU A 157 -15.94 5.66 -3.73
CA LEU A 157 -17.23 6.18 -3.29
C LEU A 157 -18.16 6.48 -4.48
N GLY A 158 -17.64 7.13 -5.53
CA GLY A 158 -18.36 7.40 -6.77
C GLY A 158 -18.76 6.14 -7.56
N GLU A 159 -18.18 4.99 -7.23
CA GLU A 159 -18.53 3.69 -7.80
C GLU A 159 -19.40 2.85 -6.85
N GLY A 160 -19.90 3.46 -5.76
CA GLY A 160 -20.71 2.76 -4.76
C GLY A 160 -19.93 1.65 -4.06
N GLY A 161 -18.61 1.82 -3.91
CA GLY A 161 -17.71 0.85 -3.29
C GLY A 161 -17.41 -0.37 -4.16
N ARG A 162 -17.60 -0.31 -5.48
CA ARG A 162 -17.23 -1.38 -6.41
C ARG A 162 -15.76 -1.23 -6.87
N GLU A 163 -15.12 -2.36 -7.13
CA GLU A 163 -13.72 -2.46 -7.58
C GLU A 163 -13.54 -1.99 -9.03
N TYR A 164 -13.54 -0.68 -9.26
CA TYR A 164 -13.42 -0.10 -10.59
C TYR A 164 -12.15 -0.51 -11.35
N TRP A 165 -11.12 -0.97 -10.65
CA TRP A 165 -9.85 -1.43 -11.23
C TRP A 165 -9.93 -2.81 -11.89
N THR A 166 -11.07 -3.50 -11.77
CA THR A 166 -11.37 -4.76 -12.48
C THR A 166 -12.09 -4.53 -13.81
N GLY A 167 -12.49 -3.28 -14.11
CA GLY A 167 -13.17 -2.96 -15.34
C GLY A 167 -12.27 -3.07 -16.57
N PRO A 168 -12.82 -3.41 -17.76
CA PRO A 168 -12.04 -3.62 -18.98
C PRO A 168 -11.29 -2.35 -19.46
N ASP A 169 -11.82 -1.17 -19.14
CA ASP A 169 -11.24 0.11 -19.53
C ASP A 169 -10.29 0.69 -18.47
N PHE A 170 -10.03 -0.05 -17.39
CA PHE A 170 -9.15 0.42 -16.34
C PHE A 170 -7.68 0.47 -16.82
N GLN A 171 -7.07 1.64 -16.69
CA GLN A 171 -5.66 1.85 -16.98
C GLN A 171 -4.87 1.98 -15.69
N SER A 172 -3.97 1.03 -15.44
CA SER A 172 -3.06 1.09 -14.29
C SER A 172 -2.02 2.19 -14.43
N LEU A 173 -1.50 2.66 -13.30
CA LEU A 173 -0.39 3.63 -13.26
C LEU A 173 1.00 2.97 -13.25
N GLY A 174 1.06 1.66 -13.52
CA GLY A 174 2.28 0.87 -13.53
C GLY A 174 2.40 -0.09 -12.35
N THR A 175 3.57 -0.72 -12.21
CA THR A 175 3.83 -1.71 -11.17
C THR A 175 4.19 -1.03 -9.83
N PRO A 176 3.70 -1.53 -8.69
CA PRO A 176 4.01 -0.94 -7.39
C PRO A 176 5.50 -1.05 -7.06
N TRP A 177 6.15 -2.17 -7.41
CA TRP A 177 7.58 -2.37 -7.14
C TRP A 177 8.49 -1.45 -7.95
N GLU A 178 8.28 -1.32 -9.27
CA GLU A 178 9.14 -0.43 -10.08
C GLU A 178 8.98 1.03 -9.67
N ALA A 179 7.77 1.44 -9.31
CA ALA A 179 7.51 2.79 -8.81
C ALA A 179 8.17 3.02 -7.44
N HIS A 180 8.04 2.07 -6.50
CA HIS A 180 8.74 2.12 -5.21
C HIS A 180 10.24 2.29 -5.41
N ARG A 181 10.86 1.43 -6.23
CA ARG A 181 12.30 1.48 -6.52
C ARG A 181 12.72 2.80 -7.19
N ARG A 182 11.83 3.43 -7.96
CA ARG A 182 12.10 4.71 -8.64
C ARG A 182 12.09 5.89 -7.67
N TYR A 183 11.19 5.90 -6.70
CA TYR A 183 10.93 7.07 -5.85
C TYR A 183 11.48 6.93 -4.42
N THR A 184 11.81 5.72 -3.98
CA THR A 184 12.44 5.44 -2.68
C THR A 184 13.95 5.25 -2.87
N PRO A 185 14.80 5.93 -2.08
CA PRO A 185 16.23 5.66 -2.13
C PRO A 185 16.54 4.22 -1.70
N PRO A 186 17.58 3.59 -2.26
CA PRO A 186 18.04 2.29 -1.77
C PRO A 186 18.33 2.36 -0.26
N PRO A 187 17.95 1.34 0.53
CA PRO A 187 18.33 1.26 1.94
C PRO A 187 19.85 1.35 2.10
N ASP A 188 20.30 2.10 3.10
CA ASP A 188 21.72 2.22 3.41
C ASP A 188 22.30 0.88 3.83
N LEU A 189 23.46 0.54 3.27
CA LEU A 189 24.19 -0.67 3.63
C LEU A 189 25.36 -0.32 4.56
N PRO A 190 25.37 -0.79 5.82
CA PRO A 190 26.45 -0.54 6.77
C PRO A 190 27.82 -0.92 6.20
N GLU A 191 28.85 -0.11 6.48
CA GLU A 191 30.20 -0.31 5.91
C GLU A 191 30.77 -1.69 6.22
N ARG A 192 30.42 -2.26 7.38
CA ARG A 192 30.86 -3.59 7.80
C ARG A 192 30.36 -4.72 6.89
N ILE A 193 29.14 -4.61 6.35
CA ILE A 193 28.53 -5.67 5.54
C ILE A 193 28.53 -5.35 4.04
N ARG A 194 28.84 -4.10 3.66
CA ARG A 194 28.94 -3.66 2.27
C ARG A 194 29.86 -4.52 1.38
N PRO A 195 31.04 -5.01 1.84
CA PRO A 195 31.90 -5.86 1.01
C PRO A 195 31.25 -7.17 0.57
N PHE A 196 30.30 -7.70 1.34
CA PHE A 196 29.62 -8.96 1.04
C PHE A 196 28.56 -8.83 -0.07
N ALA A 197 28.16 -7.61 -0.44
CA ALA A 197 27.14 -7.38 -1.47
C ALA A 197 27.49 -8.02 -2.83
N ALA A 198 28.79 -8.06 -3.19
CA ALA A 198 29.27 -8.70 -4.42
C ALA A 198 29.18 -10.23 -4.36
N GLU A 199 29.32 -10.83 -3.17
CA GLU A 199 29.21 -12.27 -2.94
C GLU A 199 27.74 -12.72 -2.85
N VAL A 200 26.89 -11.93 -2.18
CA VAL A 200 25.46 -12.25 -1.99
C VAL A 200 24.68 -12.14 -3.31
N ARG A 201 24.96 -11.15 -4.17
CA ARG A 201 24.23 -10.92 -5.44
C ARG A 201 24.08 -12.17 -6.32
N PRO A 202 25.14 -12.93 -6.69
CA PRO A 202 24.99 -14.12 -7.52
C PRO A 202 24.25 -15.27 -6.81
N LEU A 203 24.32 -15.36 -5.48
CA LEU A 203 23.57 -16.36 -4.71
C LEU A 203 22.08 -16.08 -4.76
N VAL A 204 21.68 -14.82 -4.56
CA VAL A 204 20.30 -14.36 -4.72
C VAL A 204 19.79 -14.63 -6.14
N GLY A 205 20.58 -14.28 -7.16
CA GLY A 205 20.21 -14.54 -8.56
C GLY A 205 20.09 -16.03 -8.92
N SER A 206 20.69 -16.92 -8.10
CA SER A 206 20.59 -18.38 -8.26
C SER A 206 19.46 -18.99 -7.40
N GLY A 207 18.68 -18.17 -6.69
CA GLY A 207 17.59 -18.64 -5.82
C GLY A 207 18.06 -19.35 -4.55
N VAL A 208 19.26 -19.05 -4.05
CA VAL A 208 19.78 -19.63 -2.80
C VAL A 208 19.03 -19.03 -1.60
N ASP A 209 18.63 -19.88 -0.65
CA ASP A 209 17.92 -19.49 0.56
C ASP A 209 18.75 -18.56 1.47
N GLU A 210 18.10 -17.60 2.13
CA GLU A 210 18.75 -16.59 2.98
C GLU A 210 19.57 -17.21 4.12
N ARG A 211 19.09 -18.31 4.72
CA ARG A 211 19.82 -19.01 5.79
C ARG A 211 21.06 -19.68 5.25
N GLU A 212 21.01 -20.21 4.03
CA GLU A 212 22.16 -20.79 3.38
C GLU A 212 23.19 -19.71 2.99
N ILE A 213 22.74 -18.55 2.50
CA ILE A 213 23.62 -17.39 2.24
C ILE A 213 24.32 -16.96 3.54
N ALA A 214 23.58 -16.87 4.66
CA ALA A 214 24.13 -16.52 5.96
C ALA A 214 25.24 -17.50 6.39
N VAL A 215 25.01 -18.82 6.26
CA VAL A 215 26.01 -19.84 6.57
C VAL A 215 27.26 -19.71 5.70
N ARG A 216 27.11 -19.46 4.39
CA ARG A 216 28.23 -19.35 3.45
C ARG A 216 29.09 -18.11 3.68
N THR A 217 28.44 -16.98 3.99
CA THR A 217 29.11 -15.68 4.17
C THR A 217 29.57 -15.43 5.61
N GLY A 218 29.12 -16.23 6.57
CA GLY A 218 29.37 -16.01 8.00
C GLY A 218 28.59 -14.81 8.57
N LEU A 219 27.58 -14.32 7.86
CA LEU A 219 26.70 -13.24 8.27
C LEU A 219 25.50 -13.78 9.08
N THR A 220 24.86 -12.90 9.84
CA THR A 220 23.55 -13.14 10.43
C THR A 220 22.44 -13.02 9.38
N HIS A 221 21.26 -13.56 9.70
CA HIS A 221 20.08 -13.45 8.85
C HIS A 221 19.73 -11.99 8.53
N ASP A 222 19.68 -11.13 9.54
CA ASP A 222 19.31 -9.71 9.38
C ASP A 222 20.31 -8.95 8.49
N GLU A 223 21.59 -9.32 8.53
CA GLU A 223 22.60 -8.73 7.64
C GLU A 223 22.43 -9.18 6.19
N VAL A 224 22.09 -10.45 5.98
CA VAL A 224 21.77 -10.96 4.64
C VAL A 224 20.52 -10.27 4.11
N GLU A 225 19.47 -10.17 4.91
CA GLU A 225 18.23 -9.46 4.57
C GLU A 225 18.53 -7.99 4.19
N ALA A 226 19.33 -7.29 4.99
CA ALA A 226 19.74 -5.91 4.71
C ALA A 226 20.51 -5.79 3.38
N ILE A 227 21.40 -6.73 3.08
CA ILE A 227 22.10 -6.80 1.79
C ILE A 227 21.10 -7.04 0.66
N ILE A 228 20.16 -7.97 0.78
CA ILE A 228 19.17 -8.28 -0.26
C ILE A 228 18.27 -7.06 -0.52
N ARG A 229 17.76 -6.43 0.55
CA ARG A 229 16.94 -5.20 0.47
C ARG A 229 17.70 -4.08 -0.26
N HIS A 230 19.00 -3.92 0.00
CA HIS A 230 19.84 -2.97 -0.74
C HIS A 230 20.01 -3.39 -2.22
N LEU A 231 20.36 -4.65 -2.47
CA LEU A 231 20.64 -5.17 -3.81
C LEU A 231 19.43 -5.12 -4.75
N GLN A 232 18.22 -5.36 -4.26
CA GLN A 232 16.99 -5.29 -5.08
C GLN A 232 16.65 -3.85 -5.51
N HIS A 233 17.08 -2.84 -4.75
CA HIS A 233 16.90 -1.43 -5.13
C HIS A 233 17.96 -0.95 -6.12
N VAL A 234 19.15 -1.54 -6.11
CA VAL A 234 20.23 -1.20 -7.02
C VAL A 234 20.06 -2.00 -8.31
N PRO A 235 19.72 -1.36 -9.45
CA PRO A 235 19.68 -2.06 -10.73
C PRO A 235 20.97 -2.85 -10.90
N PRO A 236 20.95 -4.07 -11.47
CA PRO A 236 22.19 -4.72 -11.85
C PRO A 236 22.91 -3.73 -12.77
N LYS A 237 23.94 -3.05 -12.26
CA LYS A 237 24.75 -2.20 -13.11
C LYS A 237 25.23 -3.12 -14.23
N LEU A 238 25.04 -2.67 -15.47
CA LEU A 238 26.03 -2.84 -16.52
C LEU A 238 27.39 -2.82 -15.83
N ALA A 239 27.94 -4.00 -15.58
CA ALA A 239 29.29 -4.16 -15.14
C ALA A 239 30.11 -3.62 -16.30
N SER A 240 30.48 -2.34 -16.21
CA SER A 240 31.51 -1.75 -17.04
C SER A 240 32.72 -1.55 -16.15
N PRO A 241 33.91 -1.75 -16.73
CA PRO A 241 35.01 -2.54 -16.14
C PRO A 241 35.65 -1.92 -14.89
#